data_AF-A0A8T9MSC7-F1
#
_entry.id   AF-A0A8T9MSC7-F1
#
_cell.length_a   1.000
_cell.length_b   1.000
_cell.length_c   1.000
_cell.angle_alpha   90.00
_cell.angle_beta   90.00
_cell.angle_gamma   90.00
#
_symmetry.space_group_name_H-M   'P 1'
#
loop_
_entity.id
_entity.type
_entity.pdbx_description
1 polymer ?
#
loop_
_entity_poly.entity_id
_entity_poly.type
_entity_poly.pdbx_seq_one_letter_code
_entity_poly.pdbx_strand_id
1 'polypeptide(L)'
;MTQTYTHAAGLQVESHLYDFVQNEVLAQHPNVKADEFWADFAKLLGEFAPRNRALLQKRDDLQAQIDAWHAQNPEFDAARYQAFLREIGYLTDAPAPFQISTANVDRELSEQAGRNWLCRLTMPATRSTPPMRVGAACMTRSTAPMPLPKTANSRPARATIPNAAMPSSPLPARCWTKVCLWFQAATPTLSAMR
;
A
#
# COMPACT_ATOMS: atom_id res chain seq x y z
N MET A 1 -14.31 -32.50 -1.09
CA MET A 1 -12.86 -32.55 -0.76
C MET A 1 -12.75 -32.76 0.73
N THR A 2 -12.18 -33.88 1.16
CA THR A 2 -11.96 -34.19 2.57
C THR A 2 -10.74 -33.41 3.04
N GLN A 3 -10.94 -32.42 3.92
CA GLN A 3 -9.82 -31.74 4.57
C GLN A 3 -9.28 -32.65 5.67
N THR A 4 -7.99 -32.95 5.61
CA THR A 4 -7.28 -33.68 6.65
C THR A 4 -6.71 -32.66 7.63
N TYR A 5 -6.86 -32.93 8.93
CA TYR A 5 -6.36 -32.07 10.00
C TYR A 5 -5.33 -32.82 10.84
N THR A 6 -4.25 -32.13 11.15
CA THR A 6 -3.18 -32.57 12.04
C THR A 6 -3.27 -31.79 13.35
N HIS A 7 -3.15 -32.49 14.48
CA HIS A 7 -3.12 -31.86 15.79
C HIS A 7 -1.69 -31.45 16.17
N ALA A 8 -1.50 -30.17 16.51
CA ALA A 8 -0.21 -29.65 16.96
C ALA A 8 -0.41 -28.64 18.09
N ALA A 9 0.24 -28.86 19.24
CA ALA A 9 0.20 -27.97 20.40
C ALA A 9 -1.22 -27.51 20.84
N GLY A 10 -2.24 -28.38 20.71
CA GLY A 10 -3.63 -28.06 21.03
C GLY A 10 -4.43 -27.37 19.92
N LEU A 11 -3.81 -27.11 18.75
CA LEU A 11 -4.46 -26.59 17.55
C LEU A 11 -4.82 -27.72 16.58
N GLN A 12 -5.86 -27.50 15.77
CA GLN A 12 -6.19 -28.32 14.60
C GLN A 12 -5.75 -27.55 13.36
N VAL A 13 -4.70 -28.02 12.69
CA VAL A 13 -4.11 -27.38 11.51
C VAL A 13 -4.40 -28.24 10.29
N GLU A 14 -4.73 -27.62 9.16
CA GLU A 14 -4.90 -28.35 7.91
C GLU A 14 -3.56 -28.99 7.50
N SER A 15 -3.59 -30.27 7.10
CA SER A 15 -2.38 -31.06 6.95
C SER A 15 -1.41 -30.52 5.90
N HIS A 16 -1.90 -29.99 4.77
CA HIS A 16 -1.03 -29.41 3.75
C HIS A 16 -0.32 -28.15 4.25
N LEU A 17 -1.00 -27.31 5.04
CA LEU A 17 -0.37 -26.16 5.69
C LEU A 17 0.69 -26.58 6.70
N TYR A 18 0.41 -27.61 7.50
CA TYR A 18 1.36 -28.14 8.48
C TYR A 18 2.64 -28.63 7.80
N ASP A 19 2.48 -29.44 6.75
CA ASP A 19 3.60 -29.99 5.99
C ASP A 19 4.41 -28.91 5.27
N PHE A 20 3.75 -27.88 4.73
CA PHE A 20 4.42 -26.73 4.11
C PHE A 20 5.30 -25.98 5.12
N VAL A 21 4.75 -25.66 6.30
CA VAL A 21 5.50 -24.95 7.33
C VAL A 21 6.70 -25.78 7.81
N GLN A 22 6.52 -27.08 8.00
CA GLN A 22 7.58 -27.95 8.49
C GLN A 22 8.69 -28.18 7.45
N ASN A 23 8.32 -28.49 6.21
CA ASN A 23 9.26 -28.95 5.19
C ASN A 23 9.85 -27.84 4.33
N GLU A 24 9.15 -26.70 4.15
CA GLU A 24 9.62 -25.60 3.29
C GLU A 24 10.08 -24.39 4.09
N VAL A 25 9.33 -23.99 5.12
CA VAL A 25 9.62 -22.76 5.89
C VAL A 25 10.66 -23.04 6.98
N LEU A 26 10.38 -23.95 7.91
CA LEU A 26 11.28 -24.24 9.03
C LEU A 26 12.59 -24.89 8.59
N ALA A 27 12.58 -25.65 7.49
CA ALA A 27 13.80 -26.21 6.90
C ALA A 27 14.83 -25.14 6.50
N GLN A 28 14.40 -23.91 6.18
CA GLN A 28 15.29 -22.79 5.85
C GLN A 28 15.80 -22.04 7.10
N HIS A 29 15.26 -22.36 8.29
CA HIS A 29 15.53 -21.65 9.54
C HIS A 29 16.04 -22.62 10.64
N PRO A 30 17.32 -23.00 10.61
CA PRO A 30 17.88 -24.02 11.52
C PRO A 30 17.86 -23.62 13.01
N ASN A 31 17.68 -22.33 13.31
CA ASN A 31 17.67 -21.80 14.67
C ASN A 31 16.30 -21.91 15.36
N VAL A 32 15.26 -22.38 14.67
CA VAL A 32 13.90 -22.49 15.21
C VAL A 32 13.46 -23.95 15.19
N LYS A 33 13.15 -24.52 16.37
CA LYS A 33 12.62 -25.89 16.45
C LYS A 33 11.12 -25.90 16.15
N ALA A 34 10.67 -26.92 15.42
CA ALA A 34 9.26 -27.05 15.03
C ALA A 34 8.31 -27.13 16.25
N ASP A 35 8.67 -27.90 17.28
CA ASP A 35 7.83 -28.05 18.47
C ASP A 35 7.70 -26.73 19.25
N GLU A 36 8.81 -25.99 19.37
CA GLU A 36 8.84 -24.66 20.01
C GLU A 36 8.00 -23.66 19.22
N PHE A 37 8.13 -23.65 17.88
CA PHE A 37 7.33 -22.81 16.99
C PHE A 37 5.82 -23.02 17.18
N TRP A 38 5.35 -24.27 17.13
CA TRP A 38 3.91 -24.55 17.24
C TRP A 38 3.37 -24.27 18.65
N ALA A 39 4.16 -24.54 19.69
CA ALA A 39 3.80 -24.20 21.07
C ALA A 39 3.67 -22.68 21.28
N ASP A 40 4.64 -21.91 20.81
CA ASP A 40 4.61 -20.45 20.90
C ASP A 40 3.50 -19.85 20.04
N PHE A 41 3.27 -20.39 18.85
CA PHE A 41 2.17 -19.98 17.98
C PHE A 41 0.80 -20.20 18.66
N ALA A 42 0.58 -21.37 19.28
CA ALA A 42 -0.63 -21.64 20.04
C ALA A 42 -0.82 -20.67 21.22
N LYS A 43 0.26 -20.33 21.91
CA LYS A 43 0.24 -19.34 23.00
C LYS A 43 -0.13 -17.95 22.50
N LEU A 44 0.47 -17.49 21.40
CA LEU A 44 0.15 -16.21 20.78
C LEU A 44 -1.32 -16.17 20.33
N LEU A 45 -1.83 -17.25 19.74
CA LEU A 45 -3.25 -17.32 19.37
C LEU A 45 -4.15 -17.24 20.61
N GLY A 46 -3.80 -17.91 21.70
CA GLY A 46 -4.54 -17.83 22.97
C GLY A 46 -4.65 -16.39 23.51
N GLU A 47 -3.58 -15.60 23.37
CA GLU A 47 -3.55 -14.21 23.83
C GLU A 47 -4.24 -13.24 22.87
N PHE A 48 -3.95 -13.33 21.58
CA PHE A 48 -4.36 -12.31 20.60
C PHE A 48 -5.70 -12.60 19.93
N ALA A 49 -6.15 -13.85 19.81
CA ALA A 49 -7.45 -14.17 19.24
C ALA A 49 -8.63 -13.52 20.01
N PRO A 50 -8.72 -13.58 21.35
CA PRO A 50 -9.80 -12.90 22.06
C PRO A 50 -9.72 -11.38 21.93
N ARG A 51 -8.51 -10.80 21.92
CA ARG A 51 -8.31 -9.35 21.72
C ARG A 51 -8.76 -8.91 20.33
N ASN A 52 -8.45 -9.67 19.29
CA ASN A 52 -8.89 -9.37 17.93
C ASN A 52 -10.42 -9.43 17.82
N ARG A 53 -11.07 -10.43 18.42
CA ARG A 53 -12.55 -10.50 18.50
C ARG A 53 -13.14 -9.29 19.21
N ALA A 54 -12.55 -8.85 20.32
CA ALA A 54 -13.01 -7.65 21.03
C ALA A 54 -12.87 -6.38 20.18
N LEU A 55 -11.83 -6.26 19.37
CA LEU A 55 -11.63 -5.13 18.44
C LEU A 55 -12.66 -5.14 17.30
N LEU A 56 -13.00 -6.31 16.77
CA LEU A 56 -14.07 -6.46 15.79
C LEU A 56 -15.43 -6.08 16.38
N GLN A 57 -15.74 -6.55 17.59
CA GLN A 57 -16.96 -6.15 18.29
C GLN A 57 -17.04 -4.64 18.47
N LYS A 58 -15.95 -4.00 18.90
CA LYS A 58 -15.89 -2.54 19.02
C LYS A 58 -16.18 -1.83 17.68
N ARG A 59 -15.73 -2.39 16.56
CA ARG A 59 -16.04 -1.84 15.23
C ARG A 59 -17.53 -1.94 14.93
N ASP A 60 -18.14 -3.08 15.22
CA ASP A 60 -19.57 -3.31 15.00
C ASP A 60 -20.43 -2.39 15.90
N ASP A 61 -20.04 -2.23 17.16
CA ASP A 61 -20.72 -1.34 18.12
C ASP A 61 -20.67 0.12 17.67
N LEU A 62 -19.53 0.57 17.15
CA LEU A 62 -19.37 1.93 16.61
C LEU A 62 -20.23 2.12 15.35
N GLN A 63 -20.23 1.14 14.45
CA GLN A 63 -21.04 1.21 13.23
C GLN A 63 -22.53 1.25 13.56
N ALA A 64 -23.00 0.41 14.49
CA ALA A 64 -24.40 0.39 14.92
C ALA A 64 -24.85 1.74 15.52
N GLN A 65 -23.98 2.40 16.29
CA GLN A 65 -24.27 3.73 16.84
C GLN A 65 -24.36 4.79 15.73
N ILE A 66 -23.46 4.75 14.74
CA ILE A 66 -23.48 5.65 13.59
C ILE A 66 -24.76 5.44 12.76
N ASP A 67 -25.12 4.19 12.51
CA ASP A 67 -26.32 3.83 11.75
C ASP A 67 -27.59 4.32 12.48
N ALA A 68 -27.67 4.11 13.79
CA ALA A 68 -28.78 4.59 14.62
C ALA A 68 -28.87 6.12 14.63
N TRP A 69 -27.74 6.82 14.68
CA TRP A 69 -27.69 8.28 14.63
C TRP A 69 -28.24 8.81 13.30
N HIS A 70 -27.83 8.22 12.18
CA HIS A 70 -28.33 8.60 10.85
C HIS A 70 -29.82 8.28 10.66
N ALA A 71 -30.31 7.18 11.23
CA ALA A 71 -31.74 6.84 11.19
C ALA A 71 -32.62 7.87 11.92
N GLN A 72 -32.11 8.47 13.00
CA GLN A 72 -32.83 9.46 13.81
C GLN A 72 -32.66 10.90 13.30
N ASN A 73 -31.61 11.17 12.52
CA ASN A 73 -31.27 12.50 12.02
C ASN A 73 -31.19 12.49 10.47
N PRO A 74 -32.34 12.56 9.77
CA PRO A 74 -32.37 12.55 8.30
C PRO A 74 -31.78 13.82 7.67
N GLU A 75 -31.82 14.95 8.39
CA GLU A 75 -31.12 16.18 7.98
C GLU A 75 -29.70 16.18 8.57
N PHE A 76 -28.71 16.37 7.71
CA PHE A 76 -27.30 16.29 8.11
C PHE A 76 -26.78 17.65 8.59
N ASP A 77 -26.31 17.68 9.84
CA ASP A 77 -25.56 18.80 10.42
C ASP A 77 -24.15 18.33 10.82
N ALA A 78 -23.14 18.92 10.17
CA ALA A 78 -21.74 18.55 10.37
C ALA A 78 -21.23 18.83 11.79
N ALA A 79 -21.66 19.92 12.43
CA ALA A 79 -21.19 20.30 13.77
C ALA A 79 -21.75 19.34 14.82
N ARG A 80 -23.05 19.00 14.70
CA ARG A 80 -23.71 18.01 15.57
C ARG A 80 -23.15 16.61 15.36
N TYR A 81 -22.87 16.23 14.12
CA TYR A 81 -22.27 14.93 13.81
C TYR A 81 -20.85 14.81 14.37
N GLN A 82 -20.03 15.84 14.26
CA GLN A 82 -18.67 15.84 14.82
C GLN A 82 -18.68 15.71 16.35
N ALA A 83 -19.61 16.40 17.04
CA ALA A 83 -19.77 16.28 18.49
C ALA A 83 -20.15 14.84 18.88
N PHE A 84 -21.10 14.24 18.17
CA PHE A 84 -21.49 12.83 18.35
C PHE A 84 -20.30 11.86 18.13
N LEU A 85 -19.53 12.03 17.06
CA LEU A 85 -18.37 11.17 16.79
C LEU A 85 -17.29 11.26 17.89
N ARG A 86 -17.15 12.42 18.55
CA ARG A 86 -16.28 12.56 19.73
C ARG A 86 -16.86 11.88 20.97
N GLU A 87 -18.17 11.99 21.17
CA GLU A 87 -18.90 11.37 22.29
C GLU A 87 -18.80 9.85 22.27
N ILE A 88 -18.99 9.21 21.10
CA ILE A 88 -18.84 7.75 20.95
C ILE A 88 -17.37 7.28 20.97
N GLY A 89 -16.41 8.20 21.11
CA GLY A 89 -14.98 7.91 21.11
C GLY A 89 -14.42 7.49 19.76
N TYR A 90 -15.11 7.78 18.65
CA TYR A 90 -14.61 7.55 17.30
C TYR A 90 -13.54 8.60 16.93
N LEU A 91 -13.79 9.87 17.27
CA LEU A 91 -12.81 10.94 17.18
C LEU A 91 -12.16 11.18 18.54
N THR A 92 -10.87 10.85 18.64
CA THR A 92 -10.04 11.16 19.81
C THR A 92 -9.24 12.45 19.55
N ASP A 93 -8.88 13.15 20.61
CA ASP A 93 -8.03 14.34 20.50
C ASP A 93 -6.64 14.01 19.96
N ALA A 94 -6.08 14.98 19.23
CA ALA A 94 -4.76 14.84 18.64
C ALA A 94 -3.72 14.69 19.76
N PRO A 95 -2.81 13.71 19.66
CA PRO A 95 -1.70 13.58 20.61
C PRO A 95 -0.75 14.78 20.49
N ALA A 96 0.01 15.05 21.55
CA ALA A 96 1.06 16.07 21.54
C ALA A 96 2.10 15.79 20.43
N PRO A 97 2.79 16.82 19.90
CA PRO A 97 3.82 16.63 18.89
C PRO A 97 4.92 15.67 19.37
N PHE A 98 5.23 14.66 18.56
CA PHE A 98 6.28 13.69 18.84
C PHE A 98 7.09 13.39 17.56
N GLN A 99 8.29 12.83 17.75
CA GLN A 99 9.14 12.36 16.65
C GLN A 99 9.14 10.83 16.62
N ILE A 100 9.05 10.24 15.43
CA ILE A 100 9.07 8.79 15.23
C ILE A 100 10.50 8.27 15.43
N SER A 101 10.67 7.17 16.17
CA SER A 101 11.98 6.60 16.55
C SER A 101 12.40 5.36 15.76
N THR A 102 11.72 5.04 14.66
CA THR A 102 11.97 3.81 13.88
C THR A 102 13.37 3.85 13.27
N ALA A 103 14.20 2.85 13.61
CA ALA A 103 15.55 2.68 13.09
C ALA A 103 15.64 1.44 12.19
N ASN A 104 16.76 1.28 11.48
CA ASN A 104 17.06 0.14 10.60
C ASN A 104 16.06 -0.03 9.44
N VAL A 105 15.66 1.08 8.82
CA VAL A 105 14.78 1.10 7.64
C VAL A 105 15.63 1.19 6.37
N ASP A 106 15.36 0.34 5.40
CA ASP A 106 16.03 0.34 4.10
C ASP A 106 15.97 1.72 3.43
N ARG A 107 17.03 2.06 2.67
CA ARG A 107 17.20 3.37 2.02
C ARG A 107 16.05 3.71 1.07
N GLU A 108 15.51 2.69 0.41
CA GLU A 108 14.37 2.81 -0.52
C GLU A 108 13.11 3.34 0.14
N LEU A 109 12.96 3.14 1.46
CA LEU A 109 11.82 3.60 2.23
C LEU A 109 12.12 4.88 3.02
N SER A 110 13.38 5.07 3.45
CA SER A 110 13.77 6.18 4.34
C SER A 110 14.25 7.44 3.60
N GLU A 111 14.99 7.30 2.50
CA GLU A 111 15.67 8.43 1.84
C GLU A 111 15.18 8.70 0.41
N GLN A 112 14.70 7.67 -0.29
CA GLN A 112 14.38 7.78 -1.72
C GLN A 112 12.88 8.00 -1.94
N ALA A 113 12.55 9.09 -2.63
CA ALA A 113 11.19 9.29 -3.15
C ALA A 113 11.03 8.54 -4.48
N GLY A 114 10.12 7.57 -4.53
CA GLY A 114 9.89 6.74 -5.71
C GLY A 114 8.45 6.24 -5.84
N ARG A 115 8.14 5.57 -6.95
CA ARG A 115 6.84 4.91 -7.16
C ARG A 115 6.82 3.57 -6.45
N ASN A 116 5.75 3.31 -5.69
CA ASN A 116 5.44 1.98 -5.16
C ASN A 116 4.51 1.20 -6.10
N TRP A 117 4.61 -0.12 -6.10
CA TRP A 117 3.84 -1.04 -6.95
C TRP A 117 3.06 -2.03 -6.09
N LEU A 118 1.87 -2.42 -6.54
CA LEU A 118 1.05 -3.44 -5.91
C LEU A 118 0.85 -4.59 -6.89
N CYS A 119 1.27 -5.80 -6.49
CA CYS A 119 1.11 -7.03 -7.28
C CYS A 119 0.43 -8.12 -6.44
N ARG A 120 -0.34 -9.00 -7.08
CA ARG A 120 -1.02 -10.13 -6.42
C ARG A 120 -0.04 -11.29 -6.21
N LEU A 121 0.23 -11.66 -4.96
CA LEU A 121 1.16 -12.75 -4.60
C LEU A 121 0.65 -14.15 -4.98
N THR A 122 -0.67 -14.35 -5.06
CA THR A 122 -1.25 -15.66 -5.40
C THR A 122 -1.16 -15.99 -6.90
N MET A 123 -0.74 -15.06 -7.75
CA MET A 123 -0.48 -15.38 -9.14
C MET A 123 0.88 -16.06 -9.24
N PRO A 124 0.98 -17.26 -9.84
CA PRO A 124 2.27 -17.88 -10.06
C PRO A 124 3.11 -16.92 -10.89
N ALA A 125 4.33 -16.63 -10.41
CA ALA A 125 5.26 -15.76 -11.08
C ALA A 125 5.58 -16.35 -12.47
N THR A 126 4.87 -15.90 -13.48
CA THR A 126 5.30 -16.13 -14.85
C THR A 126 6.59 -15.34 -15.05
N ARG A 127 7.60 -15.96 -15.67
CA ARG A 127 8.91 -15.37 -16.02
C ARG A 127 8.85 -13.99 -16.70
N SER A 128 7.66 -13.53 -17.10
CA SER A 128 7.41 -12.24 -17.74
C SER A 128 7.33 -11.05 -16.78
N THR A 129 7.47 -11.22 -15.47
CA THR A 129 7.55 -10.07 -14.53
C THR A 129 9.04 -9.74 -14.33
N PRO A 130 9.64 -8.80 -15.09
CA PRO A 130 11.05 -8.47 -14.90
C PRO A 130 11.27 -7.88 -13.50
N PRO A 131 12.46 -8.06 -12.89
CA PRO A 131 12.81 -7.33 -11.68
C PRO A 131 12.74 -5.82 -11.97
N MET A 132 11.70 -5.16 -11.47
CA MET A 132 11.42 -3.75 -11.76
C MET A 132 12.38 -2.77 -11.05
N ARG A 133 13.38 -3.29 -10.32
CA ARG A 133 14.36 -2.49 -9.58
C ARG A 133 15.31 -1.72 -10.51
N VAL A 134 15.59 -2.28 -11.69
CA VAL A 134 16.33 -1.58 -12.76
C VAL A 134 15.57 -1.84 -14.05
N GLY A 135 14.66 -0.92 -14.39
CA GLY A 135 14.13 -0.91 -15.75
C GLY A 135 15.28 -0.70 -16.72
N ALA A 136 15.38 -1.56 -17.74
CA ALA A 136 16.12 -1.29 -18.96
C ALA A 136 15.56 0.01 -19.58
N ALA A 137 16.04 1.15 -19.10
CA ALA A 137 15.45 2.46 -19.37
C ALA A 137 15.82 2.99 -20.76
N CYS A 138 16.57 2.24 -21.58
CA CYS A 138 17.15 2.79 -22.80
C CYS A 138 16.60 2.27 -24.14
N MET A 139 15.71 1.26 -24.23
CA MET A 139 15.30 0.80 -25.58
C MET A 139 13.82 0.49 -25.85
N THR A 140 12.99 0.15 -24.87
CA THR A 140 11.60 -0.30 -25.19
C THR A 140 10.50 0.68 -24.79
N ARG A 141 10.75 1.68 -23.93
CA ARG A 141 9.73 2.69 -23.57
C ARG A 141 9.63 3.84 -24.57
N SER A 142 10.67 4.10 -25.38
CA SER A 142 10.63 5.15 -26.40
C SER A 142 9.81 4.75 -27.66
N THR A 143 9.58 3.45 -27.88
CA THR A 143 8.92 2.93 -29.09
C THR A 143 7.49 2.46 -28.85
N ALA A 144 6.99 2.50 -27.62
CA ALA A 144 5.56 2.35 -27.37
C ALA A 144 4.90 3.73 -27.60
N PRO A 145 4.13 3.92 -28.69
CA PRO A 145 3.46 5.20 -28.89
C PRO A 145 2.45 5.39 -27.75
N MET A 146 2.58 6.51 -27.04
CA MET A 146 1.45 7.13 -26.34
C MET A 146 0.23 7.08 -27.27
N PRO A 147 -0.97 6.69 -26.82
CA PRO A 147 -2.16 6.77 -27.65
C PRO A 147 -2.49 8.26 -27.84
N LEU A 148 -1.82 8.91 -28.78
CA LEU A 148 -2.34 10.09 -29.43
C LEU A 148 -3.65 9.68 -30.13
N PRO A 149 -4.67 10.54 -30.18
CA PRO A 149 -5.94 10.22 -30.83
C PRO A 149 -5.65 9.76 -32.25
N LYS A 150 -5.99 8.49 -32.56
CA LYS A 150 -5.74 7.88 -33.86
C LYS A 150 -6.60 8.61 -34.89
N THR A 151 -6.00 9.46 -35.72
CA THR A 151 -6.61 9.82 -37.00
C THR A 151 -6.62 8.56 -37.87
N ALA A 152 -7.69 8.41 -38.66
CA ALA A 152 -8.23 7.14 -39.16
C ALA A 152 -7.36 6.33 -40.15
N ASN A 153 -6.04 6.54 -40.25
CA ASN A 153 -5.24 5.82 -41.23
C ASN A 153 -3.75 5.61 -40.86
N SER A 154 -3.46 4.99 -39.72
CA SER A 154 -2.10 4.51 -39.43
C SER A 154 -2.09 3.08 -38.88
N ARG A 155 -1.61 2.13 -39.69
CA ARG A 155 -1.20 0.79 -39.24
C ARG A 155 0.26 0.86 -38.79
N PRO A 156 0.64 0.29 -37.63
CA PRO A 156 2.03 0.30 -37.19
C PRO A 156 2.85 -0.67 -38.05
N ALA A 157 3.75 -0.14 -38.88
CA ALA A 157 4.70 -0.92 -39.64
C ALA A 157 5.88 -1.36 -38.76
N ARG A 158 6.29 -2.63 -38.89
CA ARG A 158 7.47 -3.21 -38.25
C ARG A 158 8.70 -2.85 -39.08
N ALA A 159 9.47 -1.85 -38.67
CA ALA A 159 10.73 -1.49 -39.32
C ALA A 159 11.85 -1.38 -38.28
N THR A 160 12.87 -2.22 -38.44
CA THR A 160 14.17 -2.12 -37.76
C THR A 160 14.98 -1.05 -38.49
N ILE A 161 15.39 0.02 -37.81
CA ILE A 161 16.27 1.05 -38.40
C ILE A 161 17.71 0.80 -37.91
N PRO A 162 18.70 0.58 -38.80
CA PRO A 162 20.10 0.50 -38.43
C PRO A 162 20.73 1.90 -38.39
N ASN A 163 21.58 2.11 -37.37
CA ASN A 163 22.63 3.14 -37.27
C ASN A 163 22.25 4.60 -37.63
N ALA A 164 21.89 5.38 -36.62
CA ALA A 164 22.01 6.83 -36.65
C ALA A 164 22.87 7.27 -35.46
N ALA A 165 24.13 7.63 -35.74
CA ALA A 165 25.03 8.28 -34.80
C ALA A 165 24.45 9.63 -34.37
N MET A 166 24.42 9.90 -33.07
CA MET A 166 23.98 11.19 -32.51
C MET A 166 25.04 12.28 -32.74
N PRO A 167 24.69 13.47 -33.24
CA PRO A 167 25.49 14.66 -33.02
C PRO A 167 25.24 15.18 -31.59
N SER A 168 26.31 15.26 -30.80
CA SER A 168 26.34 15.85 -29.46
C SER A 168 26.46 17.37 -29.56
N SER A 169 25.45 18.11 -29.10
CA SER A 169 25.54 19.56 -28.85
C SER A 169 24.59 19.98 -27.73
N PRO A 170 25.04 20.75 -26.73
CA PRO A 170 24.20 21.15 -25.60
C PRO A 170 23.39 22.41 -25.93
N LEU A 171 22.08 22.39 -25.65
CA LEU A 171 21.21 23.58 -25.77
C LEU A 171 20.94 24.24 -24.39
N PRO A 172 20.69 25.56 -24.36
CA PRO A 172 21.11 26.43 -23.26
C PRO A 172 20.05 26.71 -22.17
N ALA A 173 20.55 27.23 -21.04
CA ALA A 173 19.90 27.53 -19.76
C ALA A 173 18.82 28.64 -19.77
N ARG A 174 17.81 28.58 -20.65
CA ARG A 174 16.72 29.58 -20.70
C ARG A 174 15.32 28.95 -20.68
N CYS A 175 15.02 28.15 -19.65
CA CYS A 175 13.65 27.67 -19.40
C CYS A 175 13.16 27.85 -17.95
N TRP A 176 13.99 28.37 -17.04
CA TRP A 176 13.64 28.43 -15.61
C TRP A 176 12.74 29.60 -15.18
N THR A 177 12.44 30.56 -16.06
CA THR A 177 11.72 31.79 -15.65
C THR A 177 10.18 31.71 -15.78
N LYS A 178 9.60 30.64 -16.36
CA LYS A 178 8.14 30.57 -16.59
C LYS A 178 7.35 29.68 -15.61
N VAL A 179 8.01 28.99 -14.69
CA VAL A 179 7.33 28.17 -13.65
C VAL A 179 7.07 28.97 -12.36
N CYS A 180 7.81 30.05 -12.09
CA CYS A 180 7.61 30.85 -10.87
C CYS A 180 6.35 31.72 -10.88
N LEU A 181 5.76 32.04 -12.05
CA LEU A 181 4.61 32.97 -12.13
C LEU A 181 3.24 32.33 -11.85
N TRP A 182 3.16 31.01 -11.65
CA TRP A 182 1.89 30.32 -11.36
C TRP A 182 1.68 30.02 -9.87
N PHE A 183 2.71 30.19 -9.03
CA PHE A 183 2.64 29.88 -7.59
C PHE A 183 2.38 31.11 -6.69
N GLN A 184 2.17 32.29 -7.27
CA GLN A 184 1.97 33.56 -6.54
C GLN A 184 0.55 34.15 -6.66
N ALA A 185 -0.42 33.40 -7.22
CA ALA A 185 -1.79 33.87 -7.45
C ALA A 185 -2.88 33.15 -6.62
N ALA A 186 -2.51 32.47 -5.52
CA ALA A 186 -3.49 31.81 -4.64
C ALA A 186 -3.14 31.98 -3.16
N THR A 187 -3.19 33.22 -2.67
CA THR A 187 -3.32 33.53 -1.24
C THR A 187 -4.65 34.26 -1.03
N PRO A 188 -5.64 33.69 -0.33
CA PRO A 188 -6.81 34.45 0.07
C PRO A 188 -6.43 35.42 1.20
N THR A 189 -6.57 36.71 0.91
CA THR A 189 -6.53 37.80 1.88
C THR A 189 -7.76 37.72 2.78
N LEU A 190 -7.55 37.52 4.07
CA LEU A 190 -8.58 37.69 5.11
C LEU A 190 -7.98 38.51 6.25
N SER A 191 -8.13 39.83 6.16
CA SER A 191 -8.18 40.70 7.34
C SER A 191 -8.75 42.09 7.01
N ALA A 192 -9.84 42.37 7.73
CA ALA A 192 -10.31 43.66 8.24
C ALA A 192 -10.85 44.70 7.25
N MET A 193 -12.13 45.03 7.40
CA MET A 193 -12.56 46.27 8.07
C MET A 193 -14.09 46.35 8.21
N ARG A 194 -14.52 46.80 9.40
CA ARG A 194 -15.71 47.63 9.69
C ARG A 194 -17.10 47.18 9.25
#